data_AF-A0AB35YAK6-F1
#
_entry.id   AF-A0AB35YAK6-F1
#
_cell.length_a   1.000
_cell.length_b   1.000
_cell.length_c   1.000
_cell.angle_alpha   90.00
_cell.angle_beta   90.00
_cell.angle_gamma   90.00
#
_symmetry.space_group_name_H-M   'P 1'
#
loop_
_entity.id
_entity.type
_entity.pdbx_description
1 polymer ?
#
loop_
_entity_poly.entity_id
_entity_poly.type
_entity_poly.pdbx_seq_one_letter_code
_entity_poly.pdbx_strand_id
1 'polypeptide(L)'
;MEQVHTIRKYEYYDRDTLCSIIDVDFTTKQVRVENKVDSILDTAFGVNTEPTWDDFLIFLESRCIPRTRCGLNYYLDAVGVSEYDPIQLVEKTQGRMAEDHKWLKIT
;
A
#
# COMPACT_ATOMS: atom_id res chain seq x y z
N MET A 1 27.91 2.19 -14.68
CA MET A 1 26.64 2.89 -14.96
C MET A 1 25.83 2.75 -13.69
N GLU A 2 25.59 3.85 -12.97
CA GLU A 2 24.67 3.83 -11.82
C GLU A 2 23.26 3.58 -12.36
N GLN A 3 22.59 2.56 -11.84
CA GLN A 3 21.22 2.26 -12.22
C GLN A 3 20.34 3.34 -11.60
N VAL A 4 19.48 4.00 -12.39
CA VAL A 4 18.54 4.98 -11.83
C VAL A 4 17.47 4.21 -11.06
N HIS A 5 17.37 4.46 -9.75
CA HIS A 5 16.40 3.83 -8.89
C HIS A 5 15.06 4.55 -8.94
N THR A 6 13.97 3.81 -9.09
CA THR A 6 12.60 4.33 -9.00
C THR A 6 12.11 4.14 -7.58
N ILE A 7 12.22 5.18 -6.77
CA ILE A 7 11.80 5.16 -5.36
C ILE A 7 10.42 5.78 -5.23
N ARG A 8 9.54 5.17 -4.41
CA ARG A 8 8.31 5.79 -3.94
C ARG A 8 8.20 5.65 -2.43
N LYS A 9 7.55 6.61 -1.81
CA LYS A 9 7.22 6.57 -0.39
C LYS A 9 5.71 6.43 -0.20
N TYR A 10 5.32 5.50 0.67
CA TYR A 10 3.96 5.32 1.12
C TYR A 10 3.89 5.68 2.60
N GLU A 11 3.16 6.74 2.92
CA GLU A 11 2.85 7.14 4.28
C GLU A 11 1.49 6.54 4.64
N TYR A 12 1.47 5.61 5.61
CA TYR A 12 0.26 4.93 6.06
C TYR A 12 -0.31 5.62 7.29
N TYR A 13 -1.54 6.10 7.18
CA TYR A 13 -2.24 6.85 8.21
C TYR A 13 -3.46 6.10 8.73
N ASP A 14 -3.81 6.36 9.99
CA ASP A 14 -5.16 6.18 10.53
C ASP A 14 -5.72 7.55 10.92
N ARG A 15 -6.77 8.00 10.23
CA ARG A 15 -7.25 9.40 10.29
C ARG A 15 -6.08 10.36 10.01
N ASP A 16 -5.65 11.13 11.00
CA ASP A 16 -4.57 12.11 10.89
C ASP A 16 -3.25 11.61 11.52
N THR A 17 -3.24 10.41 12.11
CA THR A 17 -2.07 9.81 12.75
C THR A 17 -1.24 9.06 11.71
N LEU A 18 0.01 9.46 11.51
CA LEU A 18 0.98 8.70 10.71
C LEU A 18 1.40 7.45 11.49
N CYS A 19 1.10 6.27 10.96
CA CYS A 19 1.37 4.99 11.60
C CYS A 19 2.68 4.34 11.11
N SER A 20 2.92 4.37 9.80
CA SER A 20 4.14 3.81 9.19
C SER A 20 4.58 4.63 7.98
N ILE A 21 5.88 4.73 7.76
CA ILE A 21 6.48 5.18 6.49
C ILE A 21 7.07 3.95 5.81
N ILE A 22 6.73 3.74 4.55
CA ILE A 22 7.21 2.62 3.74
C ILE A 22 7.97 3.20 2.55
N ASP A 23 9.29 3.05 2.55
CA ASP A 23 10.14 3.42 1.43
C ASP A 23 10.35 2.20 0.53
N VAL A 24 10.03 2.34 -0.75
CA VAL A 24 10.00 1.25 -1.72
C VAL A 24 10.86 1.58 -2.91
N ASP A 25 11.84 0.72 -3.19
CA ASP A 25 12.64 0.76 -4.40
C ASP A 25 12.07 -0.23 -5.43
N PHE A 26 11.40 0.29 -6.46
CA PHE A 26 10.82 -0.53 -7.52
C PHE A 26 11.86 -1.14 -8.45
N THR A 27 13.08 -0.59 -8.49
CA THR A 27 14.16 -1.12 -9.33
C THR A 27 14.77 -2.36 -8.69
N THR A 28 15.04 -2.33 -7.38
CA THR A 28 15.66 -3.45 -6.65
C THR A 28 14.66 -4.33 -5.90
N LYS A 29 13.40 -3.91 -5.84
CA LYS A 29 12.34 -4.54 -5.02
C LYS A 29 12.66 -4.56 -3.52
N GLN A 30 13.42 -3.59 -3.03
CA GLN A 30 13.66 -3.42 -1.61
C GLN A 30 12.56 -2.60 -0.95
N VAL A 31 12.17 -3.00 0.26
CA VAL A 31 11.15 -2.35 1.06
C VAL A 31 11.75 -2.07 2.44
N ARG A 32 11.56 -0.87 2.95
CA ARG A 32 11.90 -0.51 4.33
C ARG A 32 10.69 0.12 4.98
N VAL A 33 10.45 -0.23 6.23
CA VAL A 33 9.38 0.36 7.04
C VAL A 33 9.94 1.03 8.27
N GLU A 34 9.39 2.20 8.58
CA GLU A 34 9.58 2.87 9.85
C GLU A 34 8.22 3.07 10.52
N ASN A 35 7.99 2.42 11.66
CA ASN A 35 6.76 2.58 12.43
C ASN A 35 6.86 3.82 13.33
N LYS A 36 5.77 4.60 13.38
CA LYS A 36 5.69 5.89 14.09
C LYS A 36 4.80 5.84 15.33
N VAL A 37 4.20 4.68 15.60
CA VAL A 37 3.32 4.41 16.73
C VAL A 37 3.73 3.10 17.40
N ASP A 38 3.47 2.99 18.70
CA ASP A 38 3.77 1.79 19.49
C ASP A 38 2.72 0.67 19.29
N SER A 39 1.52 1.03 18.81
CA SER A 39 0.43 0.09 18.57
C SER A 39 0.72 -0.74 17.32
N ILE A 40 1.09 -2.01 17.53
CA ILE A 40 1.38 -2.98 16.45
C ILE A 40 0.18 -3.19 15.53
N LEU A 41 -1.05 -3.06 16.03
CA LEU A 41 -2.27 -3.23 15.22
C LEU A 41 -2.47 -2.09 14.20
N ASP A 42 -1.81 -0.96 14.42
CA ASP A 42 -1.93 0.22 13.57
C ASP A 42 -0.80 0.33 12.56
N THR A 43 0.27 -0.45 12.68
CA THR A 43 1.39 -0.44 11.74
C THR A 43 1.06 -1.22 10.46
N ALA A 44 1.71 -0.86 9.35
CA ALA A 44 1.43 -1.45 8.03
C ALA A 44 1.69 -2.97 7.97
N PHE A 45 2.72 -3.44 8.65
CA PHE A 45 3.17 -4.85 8.61
C PHE A 45 3.10 -5.54 9.98
N GLY A 46 2.38 -4.96 10.94
CA GLY A 46 2.29 -5.49 12.29
C GLY A 46 3.66 -5.60 12.96
N VAL A 47 4.01 -6.82 13.38
CA VAL A 47 5.30 -7.14 14.03
C VAL A 47 6.47 -7.20 13.05
N ASN A 48 6.23 -7.28 11.75
CA ASN A 48 7.29 -7.41 10.76
C ASN A 48 7.92 -6.04 10.47
N THR A 49 9.16 -5.84 10.90
CA THR A 49 9.93 -4.60 10.69
C THR A 49 10.88 -4.65 9.49
N GLU A 50 11.00 -5.80 8.83
CA GLU A 50 11.85 -6.01 7.65
C GLU A 50 11.02 -6.65 6.52
N PRO A 51 9.99 -5.96 6.01
CA PRO A 51 9.10 -6.51 5.00
C PRO A 51 9.84 -6.81 3.69
N THR A 52 9.49 -7.93 3.08
CA THR A 52 9.93 -8.28 1.73
C THR A 52 9.08 -7.56 0.68
N TRP A 53 9.47 -7.68 -0.59
CA TRP A 53 8.65 -7.24 -1.71
C TRP A 53 7.26 -7.89 -1.72
N ASP A 54 7.19 -9.19 -1.42
CA ASP A 54 5.93 -9.92 -1.42
C ASP A 54 5.04 -9.49 -0.24
N ASP A 55 5.62 -9.22 0.93
CA ASP A 55 4.88 -8.64 2.07
C ASP A 55 4.28 -7.28 1.70
N PHE A 56 5.03 -6.45 0.98
CA PHE A 56 4.54 -5.18 0.47
C PHE A 56 3.36 -5.36 -0.49
N LEU A 57 3.44 -6.28 -1.45
CA LEU A 57 2.33 -6.55 -2.36
C LEU A 57 1.09 -7.09 -1.63
N ILE A 58 1.28 -7.98 -0.64
CA ILE A 58 0.20 -8.49 0.21
C ILE A 58 -0.45 -7.36 1.01
N PHE A 59 0.36 -6.45 1.58
CA PHE A 59 -0.15 -5.28 2.29
C PHE A 59 -0.98 -4.39 1.36
N LEU A 60 -0.48 -4.05 0.17
CA LEU A 60 -1.26 -3.25 -0.79
C LEU A 60 -2.56 -3.96 -1.19
N GLU A 61 -2.51 -5.27 -1.42
CA GLU A 61 -3.70 -6.06 -1.77
C GLU A 61 -4.72 -6.08 -0.63
N SER A 62 -4.28 -6.08 0.63
CA SER A 62 -5.18 -5.95 1.79
C SER A 62 -5.90 -4.60 1.86
N ARG A 63 -5.38 -3.58 1.15
CA ARG A 63 -5.99 -2.25 1.00
C ARG A 63 -6.79 -2.09 -0.29
N CYS A 64 -7.04 -3.19 -0.99
CA CYS A 64 -7.85 -3.25 -2.20
C CYS A 64 -9.16 -3.98 -1.94
N ILE A 65 -10.15 -3.76 -2.80
CA ILE A 65 -11.35 -4.60 -2.82
C ILE A 65 -10.98 -6.06 -3.18
N PRO A 66 -11.68 -7.08 -2.66
CA PRO A 66 -11.32 -8.48 -2.96
C PRO A 66 -11.37 -8.80 -4.46
N ARG A 67 -10.41 -9.58 -4.96
CA ARG A 67 -10.40 -10.11 -6.35
C ARG A 67 -11.65 -10.90 -6.70
N THR A 68 -12.30 -11.49 -5.71
CA THR A 68 -13.52 -12.30 -5.86
C THR A 68 -14.81 -11.47 -5.78
N ARG A 69 -14.72 -10.14 -5.65
CA ARG A 69 -15.89 -9.27 -5.55
C ARG A 69 -16.71 -9.34 -6.84
N CYS A 70 -18.01 -9.62 -6.71
CA CYS A 70 -18.93 -9.55 -7.83
C CYS A 70 -18.94 -8.13 -8.42
N GLY A 71 -18.84 -8.03 -9.75
CA GLY A 71 -18.77 -6.74 -10.45
C GLY A 71 -17.40 -6.07 -10.38
N LEU A 72 -16.32 -6.83 -10.13
CA LEU A 72 -14.95 -6.31 -10.09
C LEU A 72 -14.62 -5.41 -11.29
N ASN A 73 -14.92 -5.84 -12.52
CA ASN A 73 -14.61 -5.06 -13.73
C ASN A 73 -15.24 -3.67 -13.71
N TYR A 74 -16.50 -3.54 -13.27
CA TYR A 74 -17.15 -2.23 -13.14
C TYR A 74 -16.44 -1.32 -12.14
N TYR A 75 -15.92 -1.90 -11.06
CA TYR A 75 -15.12 -1.15 -10.09
C TYR A 75 -13.80 -0.71 -10.70
N LEU A 76 -13.07 -1.61 -11.37
CA LEU A 76 -11.80 -1.31 -12.03
C LEU A 76 -11.95 -0.16 -13.04
N ASP A 77 -13.01 -0.21 -13.86
CA ASP A 77 -13.36 0.85 -14.80
C ASP A 77 -13.65 2.17 -14.09
N ALA A 78 -14.40 2.14 -12.98
CA ALA A 78 -14.76 3.35 -12.22
C ALA A 78 -13.54 4.03 -11.57
N VAL A 79 -12.54 3.26 -11.13
CA VAL A 79 -11.28 3.81 -10.59
C VAL A 79 -10.24 4.09 -11.68
N GLY A 80 -10.52 3.71 -12.93
CA GLY A 80 -9.68 3.96 -14.10
C GLY A 80 -8.44 3.07 -14.18
N VAL A 81 -8.57 1.78 -13.84
CA VAL A 81 -7.51 0.78 -13.95
C VAL A 81 -7.99 -0.35 -14.87
N SER A 82 -7.14 -0.82 -15.79
CA SER A 82 -7.51 -1.83 -16.80
C SER A 82 -7.52 -3.26 -16.29
N GLU A 83 -6.73 -3.55 -15.25
CA GLU A 83 -6.60 -4.88 -14.67
C GLU A 83 -6.39 -4.80 -13.15
N TYR A 84 -6.54 -5.92 -12.45
CA TYR A 84 -6.31 -5.94 -11.02
C TYR A 84 -4.81 -5.91 -10.70
N ASP A 85 -4.30 -4.73 -10.40
CA ASP A 85 -2.96 -4.48 -9.90
C ASP A 85 -3.04 -3.72 -8.55
N PRO A 86 -2.63 -4.33 -7.42
CA PRO A 86 -2.67 -3.69 -6.11
C PRO A 86 -1.95 -2.34 -6.04
N ILE A 87 -0.86 -2.16 -6.80
CA ILE A 87 -0.10 -0.91 -6.80
C ILE A 87 -0.95 0.20 -7.42
N GLN A 88 -1.46 -0.03 -8.64
CA GLN A 88 -2.30 0.94 -9.34
C GLN A 88 -3.60 1.23 -8.57
N LEU A 89 -4.22 0.19 -8.00
CA LEU A 89 -5.44 0.33 -7.23
C LEU A 89 -5.21 1.22 -6.00
N VAL A 90 -4.18 0.98 -5.21
CA VAL A 90 -3.86 1.82 -4.06
C VAL A 90 -3.50 3.24 -4.49
N GLU A 91 -2.78 3.44 -5.59
CA GLU A 91 -2.46 4.78 -6.07
C GLU A 91 -3.69 5.58 -6.51
N LYS A 92 -4.71 4.90 -7.04
CA LYS A 92 -5.98 5.53 -7.43
C LYS A 92 -6.91 5.79 -6.26
N THR A 93 -6.95 4.88 -5.28
CA THR A 93 -7.93 4.88 -4.19
C THR A 93 -7.37 5.37 -2.86
N GLN A 94 -6.06 5.60 -2.80
CA GLN A 94 -5.30 5.84 -1.57
C GLN A 94 -5.44 4.69 -0.56
N GLY A 95 -5.77 3.47 -1.02
CA GLY A 95 -6.01 2.30 -0.18
C GLY A 95 -7.07 2.52 0.89
N ARG A 96 -8.08 3.36 0.62
CA ARG A 96 -9.20 3.63 1.54
C ARG A 96 -10.22 2.49 1.49
N MET A 97 -10.63 2.02 2.66
CA MET A 97 -11.64 0.96 2.81
C MET A 97 -12.84 1.50 3.60
N ALA A 98 -14.04 0.95 3.36
CA ALA A 98 -15.26 1.45 4.01
C ALA A 98 -15.33 1.12 5.52
N GLU A 99 -14.60 0.11 5.96
CA GLU A 99 -14.68 -0.46 7.31
C GLU A 99 -13.68 0.18 8.29
N ASP A 100 -12.77 1.02 7.82
CA ASP A 100 -11.77 1.70 8.65
C ASP A 100 -11.51 3.15 8.20
N HIS A 101 -10.60 3.83 8.90
CA HIS A 101 -10.19 5.20 8.59
C HIS A 101 -8.74 5.24 8.08
N LYS A 102 -8.22 4.10 7.60
CA LYS A 102 -6.82 3.96 7.24
C LYS A 102 -6.63 4.28 5.76
N TRP A 103 -5.53 4.95 5.43
CA TRP A 103 -5.26 5.42 4.07
C TRP A 103 -3.77 5.64 3.82
N LEU A 104 -3.40 5.71 2.54
CA LEU A 104 -2.03 5.84 2.07
C LEU A 104 -1.86 7.13 1.30
N LYS A 105 -0.84 7.91 1.67
CA LYS A 105 -0.34 9.01 0.84
C LYS A 105 0.92 8.53 0.12
N ILE A 106 0.94 8.68 -1.20
CA ILE A 106 2.05 8.29 -2.07
C ILE A 106 2.79 9.55 -2.52
N THR A 107 4.11 9.58 -2.35
CA THR A 107 4.98 10.71 -2.73
C THR A 107 6.26 10.26 -3.42
#